data_AF-A0A142C1D6-F1
#
_entry.id   AF-A0A142C1D6-F1
#
_cell.length_a   1.000
_cell.length_b   1.000
_cell.length_c   1.000
_cell.angle_alpha   90.00
_cell.angle_beta   90.00
_cell.angle_gamma   90.00
#
_symmetry.space_group_name_H-M   'P 1'
#
loop_
_entity.id
_entity.type
_entity.pdbx_description
1 polymer ?
#
loop_
_entity_poly.entity_id
_entity_poly.type
_entity_poly.pdbx_seq_one_letter_code
_entity_poly.pdbx_strand_id
1 'polypeptide(L)'
;MAMNMWMTISVCVVVVMAATVVGSTPLQEQGLSLDERHNPGCCPWEFYDCLIQRMVWRSRLTICYNQASMICSRGRPGGCCPGLLHCFEECTSRDSAVCYYRCKFAPC
;
A
#
# COMPACT_ATOMS: atom_id res chain seq x y z
N MET A 1 -66.31 -37.32 -2.65
CA MET A 1 -66.63 -35.96 -2.17
C MET A 1 -65.59 -35.56 -1.14
N ALA A 2 -64.80 -34.53 -1.42
CA ALA A 2 -64.07 -33.67 -0.48
C ALA A 2 -63.18 -32.75 -1.34
N MET A 3 -63.72 -31.58 -1.65
CA MET A 3 -63.04 -30.46 -2.30
C MET A 3 -61.93 -29.96 -1.38
N ASN A 4 -60.75 -29.66 -1.94
CA ASN A 4 -59.88 -28.64 -1.36
C ASN A 4 -59.67 -27.54 -2.41
N MET A 5 -60.50 -26.50 -2.26
CA MET A 5 -60.25 -25.16 -2.75
C MET A 5 -59.13 -24.52 -1.92
N TRP A 6 -58.09 -24.03 -2.58
CA TRP A 6 -57.48 -22.70 -2.35
C TRP A 6 -56.27 -22.61 -3.29
N MET A 7 -56.39 -21.94 -4.44
CA MET A 7 -56.27 -20.48 -4.60
C MET A 7 -55.16 -19.88 -3.73
N THR A 8 -53.98 -19.65 -4.32
CA THR A 8 -53.45 -18.28 -4.42
C THR A 8 -52.32 -18.23 -5.45
N ILE A 9 -52.58 -17.43 -6.48
CA ILE A 9 -51.67 -16.97 -7.51
C ILE A 9 -50.69 -15.98 -6.88
N SER A 10 -49.39 -16.08 -7.16
CA SER A 10 -48.56 -14.88 -7.26
C SER A 10 -47.26 -15.13 -8.01
N VAL A 11 -47.13 -14.46 -9.15
CA VAL A 11 -45.96 -14.38 -10.02
C VAL A 11 -45.19 -13.13 -9.62
N CYS A 12 -43.93 -13.25 -9.18
CA CYS A 12 -42.94 -12.17 -9.06
C CYS A 12 -41.53 -12.78 -9.16
N VAL A 13 -40.91 -12.88 -10.35
CA VAL A 13 -39.98 -11.90 -10.94
C VAL A 13 -38.60 -11.84 -10.24
N VAL A 14 -37.61 -12.42 -10.95
CA VAL A 14 -36.22 -11.96 -11.20
C VAL A 14 -35.37 -11.54 -10.00
N VAL A 15 -34.17 -12.16 -9.85
CA VAL A 15 -32.86 -11.48 -9.85
C VAL A 15 -31.74 -12.53 -9.77
N VAL A 16 -30.92 -12.55 -10.82
CA VAL A 16 -29.60 -13.19 -10.96
C VAL A 16 -28.62 -12.53 -9.99
N MET A 17 -27.75 -13.28 -9.30
CA MET A 17 -26.34 -12.97 -8.90
C MET A 17 -25.76 -14.21 -8.18
N ALA A 18 -24.48 -14.56 -8.16
CA ALA A 18 -23.29 -14.34 -8.97
C ALA A 18 -22.20 -15.26 -8.32
N ALA A 19 -21.25 -15.75 -9.13
CA ALA A 19 -19.89 -16.15 -8.74
C ALA A 19 -19.68 -17.12 -7.54
N THR A 20 -19.43 -18.40 -7.85
CA THR A 20 -18.56 -19.24 -7.01
C THR A 20 -17.58 -20.00 -7.90
N VAL A 21 -16.37 -19.46 -8.09
CA VAL A 21 -15.28 -20.28 -8.63
C VAL A 21 -13.91 -19.87 -8.07
N VAL A 22 -13.31 -20.86 -7.42
CA VAL A 22 -11.87 -21.16 -7.29
C VAL A 22 -11.03 -20.36 -6.28
N GLY A 23 -10.50 -21.10 -5.30
CA GLY A 23 -9.06 -21.08 -5.04
C GLY A 23 -8.60 -20.39 -3.76
N SER A 24 -8.95 -20.93 -2.59
CA SER A 24 -8.31 -20.53 -1.33
C SER A 24 -6.88 -21.09 -1.24
N THR A 25 -5.89 -20.34 -1.70
CA THR A 25 -4.50 -20.46 -1.21
C THR A 25 -4.38 -19.68 0.10
N PRO A 26 -4.04 -20.29 1.24
CA PRO A 26 -3.74 -19.53 2.45
C PRO A 26 -2.34 -18.91 2.29
N LEU A 27 -2.32 -17.59 2.10
CA LEU A 27 -1.10 -16.80 2.09
C LEU A 27 -0.50 -16.85 3.51
N GLN A 28 0.69 -17.41 3.58
CA GLN A 28 1.48 -17.61 4.77
C GLN A 28 1.95 -16.25 5.30
N GLU A 29 1.18 -15.64 6.19
CA GLU A 29 1.56 -14.45 6.95
C GLU A 29 2.55 -14.86 8.05
N GLN A 30 3.81 -15.09 7.67
CA GLN A 30 4.92 -15.23 8.61
C GLN A 30 5.62 -13.88 8.78
N GLY A 31 5.47 -13.30 9.97
CA GLY A 31 6.52 -12.45 10.55
C GLY A 31 6.37 -10.94 10.36
N LEU A 32 5.20 -10.37 10.61
CA LEU A 32 5.08 -8.94 10.89
C LEU A 32 5.54 -8.68 12.33
N SER A 33 6.86 -8.64 12.49
CA SER A 33 7.51 -8.12 13.69
C SER A 33 7.05 -6.69 13.94
N LEU A 34 6.95 -6.38 15.23
CA LEU A 34 6.44 -5.16 15.88
C LEU A 34 7.00 -3.79 15.38
N ASP A 35 7.83 -3.77 14.33
CA ASP A 35 8.40 -2.57 13.71
C ASP A 35 7.44 -1.87 12.71
N GLU A 36 6.37 -2.56 12.30
CA GLU A 36 5.35 -2.08 11.36
C GLU A 36 4.47 -0.90 11.88
N ARG A 37 4.74 -0.39 13.09
CA ARG A 37 4.00 0.72 13.71
C ARG A 37 4.66 2.09 13.56
N HIS A 38 5.81 2.20 12.88
CA HIS A 38 6.31 3.51 12.45
C HIS A 38 5.58 3.93 11.17
N ASN A 39 4.46 4.65 11.35
CA ASN A 39 3.62 5.28 10.32
C ASN A 39 4.09 5.01 8.86
N PRO A 40 3.69 3.88 8.24
CA PRO A 40 4.29 3.39 6.99
C PRO A 40 4.12 4.34 5.80
N GLY A 41 3.37 5.44 5.98
CA GLY A 41 3.24 6.52 5.01
C GLY A 41 4.17 7.71 5.23
N CYS A 42 4.65 8.01 6.46
CA CYS A 42 5.31 9.30 6.72
C CYS A 42 6.66 9.43 5.99
N CYS A 43 7.58 8.49 6.25
CA CYS A 43 8.91 8.52 5.66
C CYS A 43 8.87 8.50 4.13
N PRO A 44 8.15 7.56 3.46
CA PRO A 44 8.07 7.57 2.01
C PRO A 44 7.38 8.81 1.44
N TRP A 45 6.34 9.32 2.10
CA TRP A 45 5.63 10.52 1.65
C TRP A 45 6.51 11.78 1.72
N GLU A 46 7.08 12.10 2.90
CA GLU A 46 7.92 13.29 3.09
C GLU A 46 9.18 13.24 2.22
N PHE A 47 9.72 12.03 2.05
CA PHE A 47 10.84 11.80 1.15
C PHE A 47 10.47 12.12 -0.29
N TYR A 48 9.36 11.57 -0.78
CA TYR A 48 8.90 11.80 -2.15
C TYR A 48 8.48 13.25 -2.39
N ASP A 49 7.78 13.87 -1.45
CA ASP A 49 7.40 15.29 -1.52
C ASP A 49 8.62 16.20 -1.67
N CYS A 50 9.69 15.94 -0.90
CA CYS A 50 10.95 16.64 -1.07
C CYS A 50 11.60 16.40 -2.44
N LEU A 51 11.48 15.19 -3.00
CA LEU A 51 12.03 14.88 -4.33
C LEU A 51 11.26 15.57 -5.45
N ILE A 52 9.93 15.68 -5.39
CA ILE A 52 9.13 16.35 -6.44
C ILE A 52 9.34 17.87 -6.42
N GLN A 53 9.61 18.46 -5.25
CA GLN A 53 9.94 19.88 -5.13
C GLN A 53 11.32 20.20 -5.72
N ARG A 54 12.17 19.20 -5.95
CA ARG A 54 13.54 19.36 -6.44
C ARG A 54 13.67 18.76 -7.84
N MET A 55 13.90 19.59 -8.85
CA MET A 55 14.04 19.17 -10.26
C MET A 55 15.16 18.13 -10.55
N VAL A 56 16.04 17.81 -9.58
CA VAL A 56 17.15 16.85 -9.73
C VAL A 56 17.14 15.83 -8.58
N TRP A 57 16.12 14.97 -8.56
CA TRP A 57 15.83 14.07 -7.43
C TRP A 57 16.99 13.12 -7.06
N ARG A 58 17.69 12.52 -8.03
CA ARG A 58 18.81 11.57 -7.75
C ARG A 58 19.95 12.19 -6.94
N SER A 59 20.30 13.44 -7.23
CA SER A 59 21.35 14.16 -6.49
C SER A 59 20.90 14.61 -5.09
N ARG A 60 19.61 14.46 -4.78
CA ARG A 60 18.97 14.98 -3.58
C ARG A 60 18.39 13.89 -2.68
N LEU A 61 18.60 12.61 -3.01
CA LEU A 61 18.13 11.47 -2.22
C LEU A 61 18.55 11.60 -0.76
N THR A 62 19.84 11.71 -0.46
CA THR A 62 20.32 11.83 0.93
C THR A 62 19.76 13.06 1.67
N ILE A 63 19.61 14.19 0.96
CA ILE A 63 19.07 15.43 1.56
C ILE A 63 17.60 15.25 1.91
N CYS A 64 16.80 14.71 0.99
CA CYS A 64 15.38 14.46 1.22
C CYS A 64 15.15 13.36 2.24
N TYR A 65 16.02 12.36 2.29
CA TYR A 65 15.97 11.30 3.29
C TYR A 65 16.21 11.86 4.70
N ASN A 66 17.22 12.73 4.85
CA ASN A 66 17.49 13.39 6.12
C ASN A 66 16.34 14.31 6.54
N GLN A 67 15.74 15.05 5.60
CA GLN A 67 14.57 15.88 5.87
C GLN A 67 13.37 15.05 6.35
N ALA A 68 13.03 13.98 5.63
CA ALA A 68 11.99 13.04 6.04
C ALA A 68 12.29 12.41 7.40
N SER A 69 13.56 12.09 7.68
CA SER A 69 14.01 11.53 8.96
C SER A 69 13.85 12.51 10.14
N MET A 70 14.10 13.81 9.92
CA MET A 70 13.85 14.83 10.94
C MET A 70 12.36 14.95 11.26
N ILE A 71 11.49 14.87 10.24
CA ILE A 71 10.04 15.01 10.39
C ILE A 71 9.42 13.75 11.02
N CYS A 72 9.68 12.59 10.42
CA CYS A 72 8.99 11.34 10.74
C CYS A 72 9.59 10.57 11.91
N SER A 73 10.92 10.64 12.08
CA SER A 73 11.63 9.88 13.11
C SER A 73 12.27 10.77 14.16
N ARG A 74 11.94 12.06 14.16
CA ARG A 74 12.46 13.07 15.11
C ARG A 74 13.99 13.05 15.18
N GLY A 75 14.65 12.75 14.06
CA GLY A 75 16.11 12.69 13.99
C GLY A 75 16.76 11.52 14.73
N ARG A 76 16.05 10.40 14.94
CA ARG A 76 16.67 9.17 15.47
C ARG A 76 17.86 8.71 14.62
N PRO A 77 18.93 8.18 15.24
CA PRO A 77 20.05 7.59 14.52
C PRO A 77 19.53 6.40 13.68
N GLY A 78 19.85 6.39 12.39
CA GLY A 78 19.29 5.45 11.40
C GLY A 78 18.31 6.09 10.41
N GLY A 79 17.83 7.29 10.70
CA GLY A 79 16.83 7.97 9.87
C GLY A 79 15.44 7.33 10.00
N CYS A 80 14.57 7.57 9.03
CA CYS A 80 13.20 7.07 9.09
C CYS A 80 12.93 5.72 8.43
N CYS A 81 13.71 5.34 7.43
CA CYS A 81 13.59 4.04 6.77
C CYS A 81 14.79 3.78 5.84
N PRO A 82 15.84 3.10 6.31
CA PRO A 82 17.04 2.86 5.49
C PRO A 82 16.74 2.09 4.19
N GLY A 83 15.84 1.10 4.22
CA GLY A 83 15.50 0.33 3.03
C GLY A 83 14.73 1.12 1.97
N LEU A 84 14.00 2.18 2.36
CA LEU A 84 13.42 3.12 1.40
C LEU A 84 14.53 3.82 0.60
N LEU A 85 15.57 4.34 1.29
CA LEU A 85 16.68 5.01 0.63
C LEU A 85 17.41 4.04 -0.32
N HIS A 86 17.73 2.85 0.15
CA HIS A 86 18.40 1.82 -0.64
C HIS A 86 17.58 1.47 -1.91
N CYS A 87 16.28 1.25 -1.77
CA CYS A 87 15.41 0.96 -2.91
C CYS A 87 15.40 2.09 -3.96
N PHE A 88 15.45 3.34 -3.52
CA PHE A 88 15.52 4.48 -4.43
C PHE A 88 16.89 4.63 -5.12
N GLU A 89 17.98 4.29 -4.44
CA GLU A 89 19.34 4.25 -5.02
C GLU A 89 19.46 3.19 -6.11
N GLU A 90 18.81 2.04 -5.92
CA GLU A 90 18.75 0.95 -6.91
C GLU A 90 17.73 1.20 -8.03
N CYS A 91 16.89 2.23 -7.91
CA CYS A 91 15.86 2.51 -8.89
C CYS A 91 16.45 3.03 -10.22
N THR A 92 16.35 2.21 -11.27
CA THR A 92 16.87 2.55 -12.61
C THR A 92 16.03 3.57 -13.37
N SER A 93 14.77 3.77 -12.99
CA SER A 93 13.87 4.75 -13.60
C SER A 93 14.40 6.17 -13.44
N ARG A 94 14.18 7.03 -14.44
CA ARG A 94 14.45 8.48 -14.35
C ARG A 94 13.30 9.25 -13.71
N ASP A 95 12.14 8.61 -13.60
CA ASP A 95 10.95 9.15 -12.99
C ASP A 95 10.88 8.76 -11.51
N SER A 96 10.90 9.77 -10.63
CA SER A 96 10.81 9.59 -9.18
C SER A 96 9.46 9.03 -8.74
N ALA A 97 8.37 9.28 -9.46
CA ALA A 97 7.06 8.74 -9.15
C ALA A 97 7.05 7.21 -9.31
N VAL A 98 7.65 6.71 -10.39
CA VAL A 98 7.81 5.27 -10.63
C VAL A 98 8.63 4.62 -9.51
N CYS A 99 9.74 5.24 -9.10
CA CYS A 99 10.55 4.75 -7.99
C CYS A 99 9.78 4.78 -6.67
N TYR A 100 9.03 5.84 -6.41
CA TYR A 100 8.18 5.96 -5.23
C TYR A 100 7.16 4.83 -5.12
N TYR A 101 6.38 4.56 -6.17
CA TYR A 101 5.38 3.50 -6.11
C TYR A 101 5.98 2.11 -5.92
N ARG A 102 7.22 1.88 -6.37
CA ARG A 102 7.96 0.63 -6.13
C ARG A 102 8.52 0.54 -4.71
N CYS A 103 9.03 1.64 -4.19
CA CYS A 103 9.84 1.66 -2.97
C CYS A 103 9.08 2.10 -1.71
N LYS A 104 7.86 2.64 -1.83
CA LYS A 104 7.08 3.13 -0.68
C LYS A 104 6.75 2.07 0.38
N PHE A 105 6.86 0.79 0.03
CA PHE A 105 6.67 -0.35 0.94
C PHE A 105 7.96 -1.16 1.14
N ALA A 106 9.12 -0.59 0.81
CA ALA A 106 10.40 -1.22 1.09
C ALA A 106 10.54 -1.42 2.61
N PRO A 107 11.11 -2.56 3.04
CA PRO A 107 11.29 -2.83 4.46
C PRO A 107 12.22 -1.79 5.10
N CYS A 108 11.77 -1.20 6.20
CA CYS A 108 12.60 -0.51 7.17
C CYS A 108 13.03 -1.54 8.22
#